data_AF-A0A382UH50-F1
#
_entry.id   AF-A0A382UH50-F1
#
_cell.length_a   1.000
_cell.length_b   1.000
_cell.length_c   1.000
_cell.angle_alpha   90.00
_cell.angle_beta   90.00
_cell.angle_gamma   90.00
#
_symmetry.space_group_name_H-M   'P 1'
#
loop_
_entity.id
_entity.type
_entity.pdbx_description
1 polymer ?
#
loop_
_entity_poly.entity_id
_entity_poly.type
_entity_poly.pdbx_seq_one_letter_code
_entity_poly.pdbx_strand_id
1 'polypeptide(L)'
;VLYNFLISLVDQFSVLNVFRYLTFRTGLSVMSSMIIVFLVGGPFIKFIGSHKITGPIRDDGPLDHIIKKVGTPTMGGLLILIGILFGTLLWADLNNSYIWVLIMVATSFGLLGVVDDYLKIKHSNSRGIPSGIKIIFQIVLSLIAIFLLMKFGENDHLQNLYFPFFKNLVLHLGLFFIPFALFIIVGSSNAVNLTDGLDGLATVPVMLVALSFTLICYVVGNTVFSEYLQIPYIADVGEASIFCGSIVGSCLGFLWYNAPPAKIFMGDTGSLSLGGSLG
;
A
#
# COMPACT_ATOMS: atom_id res chain seq x y z
N VAL A 1 -13.39 13.10 4.53
CA VAL A 1 -14.81 13.52 4.37
C VAL A 1 -15.66 13.05 5.53
N LEU A 2 -15.68 11.75 5.85
CA LEU A 2 -16.43 11.22 7.01
C LEU A 2 -15.79 11.62 8.36
N TYR A 3 -14.47 11.48 8.51
CA TYR A 3 -13.75 11.94 9.71
C TYR A 3 -14.04 13.42 10.07
N ASN A 4 -13.82 14.34 9.13
CA ASN A 4 -14.07 15.78 9.35
C ASN A 4 -15.54 16.06 9.71
N PHE A 5 -16.47 15.34 9.09
CA PHE A 5 -17.89 15.44 9.42
C PHE A 5 -18.17 14.97 10.86
N LEU A 6 -17.66 13.80 11.26
CA LEU A 6 -17.85 13.27 12.61
C LEU A 6 -17.26 14.19 13.69
N ILE A 7 -16.11 14.81 13.44
CA ILE A 7 -15.50 15.76 14.37
C ILE A 7 -16.35 17.02 14.54
N SER A 8 -16.96 17.52 13.47
CA SER A 8 -17.82 18.72 13.54
C SER A 8 -19.04 18.54 14.45
N LEU A 9 -19.42 17.30 14.74
CA LEU A 9 -20.56 16.94 15.59
C LEU A 9 -20.16 16.59 17.04
N VAL A 10 -18.86 16.59 17.38
CA VAL A 10 -18.38 16.21 18.72
C VAL A 10 -18.94 17.13 19.80
N ASP A 11 -19.11 18.42 19.50
CA ASP A 11 -19.66 19.38 20.47
C ASP A 11 -21.13 19.11 20.79
N GLN A 12 -21.85 18.39 19.91
CA GLN A 12 -23.24 17.98 20.11
C GLN A 12 -23.35 16.57 20.71
N PHE A 13 -22.42 15.67 20.39
CA PHE A 13 -22.42 14.28 20.83
C PHE A 13 -21.05 13.86 21.37
N SER A 14 -20.90 13.83 22.70
CA SER A 14 -19.63 13.50 23.38
C SER A 14 -19.08 12.11 23.04
N VAL A 15 -19.94 11.15 22.68
CA VAL A 15 -19.53 9.80 22.25
C VAL A 15 -18.67 9.85 20.98
N LEU A 16 -18.83 10.87 20.13
CA LEU A 16 -18.04 11.01 18.90
C LEU A 16 -16.58 11.41 19.18
N ASN A 17 -16.24 11.78 20.41
CA ASN A 17 -14.87 12.12 20.78
C ASN A 17 -13.89 10.94 20.58
N VAL A 18 -14.40 9.71 20.57
CA VAL A 18 -13.60 8.50 20.30
C VAL A 18 -12.95 8.55 18.90
N PHE A 19 -13.57 9.23 17.92
CA PHE A 19 -13.01 9.39 16.58
C PHE A 19 -11.82 10.35 16.52
N ARG A 20 -11.52 11.11 17.58
CA ARG A 20 -10.28 11.91 17.64
C ARG A 20 -9.04 11.04 17.85
N TYR A 21 -9.18 9.87 18.48
CA TYR A 21 -8.04 9.00 18.76
C TYR A 21 -7.55 8.32 17.47
N LEU A 22 -6.28 8.55 17.14
CA LEU A 22 -5.62 7.95 15.99
C LEU A 22 -5.67 6.42 16.03
N THR A 23 -5.44 5.82 17.19
CA THR A 23 -5.49 4.35 17.38
C THR A 23 -6.86 3.77 17.04
N PHE A 24 -7.94 4.44 17.46
CA PHE A 24 -9.30 4.02 17.17
C PHE A 24 -9.60 4.11 15.67
N ARG A 25 -9.22 5.22 15.02
CA ARG A 25 -9.36 5.40 13.57
C ARG A 25 -8.56 4.38 12.76
N THR A 26 -7.34 4.07 13.18
CA THR A 26 -6.53 3.02 12.57
C THR A 26 -7.22 1.66 12.67
N GLY A 27 -7.76 1.31 13.84
CA GLY A 27 -8.53 0.07 14.02
C GLY A 27 -9.76 0.00 13.12
N LEU A 28 -10.50 1.11 13.02
CA LEU A 28 -11.65 1.20 12.12
C LEU A 28 -11.27 1.09 10.64
N SER A 29 -10.11 1.64 10.25
CA SER A 29 -9.56 1.50 8.90
C SER A 29 -9.20 0.06 8.55
N VAL A 30 -8.61 -0.69 9.48
CA VAL A 30 -8.38 -2.13 9.33
C VAL A 30 -9.71 -2.87 9.14
N MET A 31 -10.70 -2.61 10.00
CA MET A 31 -11.99 -3.32 9.91
C MET A 31 -12.77 -2.95 8.64
N SER A 32 -12.86 -1.67 8.29
CA SER A 32 -13.63 -1.24 7.12
C SER A 32 -13.00 -1.70 5.81
N SER A 33 -11.66 -1.66 5.69
CA SER A 33 -10.93 -2.18 4.52
C SER A 33 -11.07 -3.70 4.38
N MET A 34 -11.05 -4.45 5.49
CA MET A 34 -11.29 -5.90 5.47
C MET A 34 -12.72 -6.24 5.05
N ILE A 35 -13.71 -5.57 5.65
CA ILE A 35 -15.14 -5.80 5.37
C ILE A 35 -15.46 -5.50 3.91
N ILE A 36 -15.01 -4.37 3.36
CA ILE A 36 -15.30 -4.04 1.96
C ILE A 36 -14.69 -5.05 1.00
N VAL A 37 -13.48 -5.54 1.28
CA VAL A 37 -12.83 -6.58 0.47
C VAL A 37 -13.61 -7.90 0.55
N PHE A 38 -14.14 -8.29 1.70
CA PHE A 38 -15.01 -9.46 1.82
C PHE A 38 -16.34 -9.32 1.09
N LEU A 39 -16.97 -8.15 1.17
CA LEU A 39 -18.26 -7.92 0.51
C LEU A 39 -18.11 -7.90 -1.01
N VAL A 40 -17.05 -7.25 -1.51
CA VAL A 40 -16.80 -7.07 -2.95
C VAL A 40 -16.10 -8.29 -3.57
N GLY A 41 -15.27 -9.00 -2.81
CA GLY A 41 -14.40 -10.08 -3.30
C GLY A 41 -15.16 -11.22 -3.97
N GLY A 42 -16.24 -11.71 -3.35
CA GLY A 42 -17.06 -12.79 -3.93
C GLY A 42 -17.64 -12.43 -5.33
N PRO A 43 -18.40 -11.33 -5.46
CA PRO A 43 -18.90 -10.84 -6.74
C PRO A 43 -17.79 -10.57 -7.76
N PHE A 44 -16.68 -9.98 -7.33
CA PHE A 44 -15.56 -9.64 -8.19
C PHE A 44 -14.87 -10.87 -8.78
N ILE A 45 -14.61 -11.90 -7.97
CA ILE A 45 -14.00 -13.16 -8.43
C ILE A 45 -14.91 -13.85 -9.46
N LYS A 46 -16.23 -13.85 -9.23
CA LYS A 46 -17.20 -14.38 -10.20
C LYS A 46 -17.18 -13.60 -11.50
N PHE A 47 -17.09 -12.27 -11.43
CA PHE A 47 -17.03 -11.39 -12.59
C PHE A 47 -15.76 -11.61 -13.42
N ILE A 48 -14.58 -11.67 -12.78
CA ILE A 48 -13.33 -11.92 -13.49
C ILE A 48 -13.30 -13.35 -14.06
N GLY A 49 -13.79 -14.33 -13.29
CA GLY A 49 -13.88 -15.72 -13.73
C GLY A 49 -14.78 -15.92 -14.95
N SER A 50 -15.91 -15.22 -15.05
CA SER A 50 -16.81 -15.32 -16.21
C SER A 50 -16.22 -14.74 -17.50
N HIS A 51 -15.27 -13.81 -17.40
CA HIS A 51 -14.60 -13.19 -18.54
C HIS A 51 -13.30 -13.91 -18.97
N LYS A 52 -12.99 -15.08 -18.39
CA LYS A 52 -11.76 -15.87 -18.65
C LYS A 52 -10.47 -15.04 -18.55
N ILE A 53 -10.42 -14.12 -17.60
CA ILE A 53 -9.25 -13.28 -17.30
C ILE A 53 -8.28 -14.14 -16.46
N THR A 54 -7.73 -15.18 -17.08
CA THR A 54 -6.76 -16.10 -16.47
C THR A 54 -5.37 -15.74 -16.94
N GLY A 55 -4.43 -15.60 -16.00
CA GLY A 55 -3.06 -15.24 -16.34
C GLY A 55 -2.35 -16.33 -17.17
N PRO A 56 -1.44 -15.97 -18.07
CA PRO A 56 -0.60 -16.93 -18.77
C PRO A 56 0.34 -17.64 -17.78
N ILE A 57 0.51 -18.96 -17.98
CA ILE A 57 1.34 -19.80 -17.12
C ILE A 57 2.81 -19.46 -17.37
N ARG A 58 3.55 -19.28 -16.27
CA ARG A 58 5.00 -19.10 -16.27
C ARG A 58 5.66 -20.48 -16.13
N ASP A 59 6.53 -20.84 -17.08
CA ASP A 59 7.22 -22.14 -17.10
C ASP A 59 8.37 -22.26 -16.07
N ASP A 60 8.72 -21.15 -15.42
CA ASP A 60 9.86 -20.96 -14.52
C ASP A 60 9.56 -21.21 -13.03
N GLY A 61 8.41 -21.82 -12.70
CA GLY A 61 7.97 -22.13 -11.33
C GLY A 61 8.03 -23.63 -10.94
N PRO A 62 7.93 -23.97 -9.64
CA PRO A 62 7.81 -25.37 -9.19
C PRO A 62 6.60 -26.06 -9.83
N LEU A 63 6.72 -27.35 -10.21
CA LEU A 63 5.68 -28.11 -10.94
C LEU A 63 4.30 -28.09 -10.27
N ASP A 64 4.23 -28.19 -8.93
CA ASP A 64 2.98 -28.11 -8.18
C ASP A 64 2.30 -26.73 -8.25
N HIS A 65 3.09 -25.68 -8.47
CA HIS A 65 2.63 -24.30 -8.59
C HIS A 65 2.00 -24.03 -9.95
N ILE A 66 2.59 -24.61 -10.99
CA ILE A 66 2.12 -24.52 -12.37
C ILE A 66 0.73 -25.17 -12.50
N ILE A 67 0.53 -26.33 -11.86
CA ILE A 67 -0.76 -27.06 -11.90
C ILE A 67 -1.86 -26.30 -11.15
N LYS A 68 -1.55 -25.68 -10.00
CA LYS A 68 -2.52 -24.92 -9.19
C LYS A 68 -2.91 -23.56 -9.77
N LYS A 69 -2.05 -22.96 -10.61
CA LYS A 69 -2.33 -21.70 -11.31
C LYS A 69 -3.27 -21.85 -12.52
N VAL A 70 -3.53 -23.07 -12.99
CA VAL A 70 -4.36 -23.31 -14.17
C VAL A 70 -5.80 -22.88 -13.88
N GLY A 71 -6.25 -21.84 -14.60
CA GLY A 71 -7.66 -21.41 -14.58
C GLY A 71 -8.01 -20.42 -13.46
N THR A 72 -7.06 -20.03 -12.61
CA THR A 72 -7.31 -19.07 -11.53
C THR A 72 -7.26 -17.63 -12.05
N PRO A 73 -8.27 -16.79 -11.74
CA PRO A 73 -8.29 -15.39 -12.14
C PRO A 73 -7.09 -14.58 -11.59
N THR A 74 -6.62 -13.60 -12.37
CA THR A 74 -5.62 -12.60 -11.93
C THR A 74 -6.25 -11.20 -11.74
N MET A 75 -5.47 -10.19 -11.33
CA MET A 75 -5.90 -8.81 -10.99
C MET A 75 -6.60 -8.65 -9.63
N GLY A 76 -6.35 -9.54 -8.68
CA GLY A 76 -6.84 -9.45 -7.29
C GLY A 76 -6.35 -8.22 -6.54
N GLY A 77 -5.24 -7.61 -6.98
CA GLY A 77 -4.75 -6.34 -6.46
C GLY A 77 -5.76 -5.19 -6.54
N LEU A 78 -6.71 -5.24 -7.48
CA LEU A 78 -7.82 -4.26 -7.53
C LEU A 78 -8.68 -4.31 -6.27
N LEU A 79 -8.94 -5.51 -5.72
CA LEU A 79 -9.67 -5.65 -4.46
C LEU A 79 -8.90 -5.01 -3.31
N ILE A 80 -7.59 -5.24 -3.27
CA ILE A 80 -6.72 -4.66 -2.24
C ILE A 80 -6.76 -3.13 -2.33
N LEU A 81 -6.60 -2.58 -3.54
CA LEU A 81 -6.61 -1.14 -3.77
C LEU A 81 -7.96 -0.52 -3.38
N ILE A 82 -9.09 -1.17 -3.69
CA ILE A 82 -10.42 -0.75 -3.23
C ILE A 82 -10.47 -0.72 -1.70
N GLY A 83 -9.95 -1.75 -1.02
CA GLY A 83 -9.88 -1.81 0.44
C GLY A 83 -9.04 -0.68 1.05
N ILE A 84 -7.85 -0.43 0.49
CA ILE A 84 -6.93 0.64 0.93
C ILE A 84 -7.61 2.00 0.80
N LEU A 85 -8.16 2.30 -0.39
CA LEU A 85 -8.81 3.58 -0.67
C LEU A 85 -10.03 3.77 0.22
N PHE A 86 -10.87 2.74 0.38
CA PHE A 86 -12.06 2.82 1.22
C PHE A 86 -11.72 3.05 2.69
N GLY A 87 -10.78 2.28 3.25
CA GLY A 87 -10.35 2.44 4.65
C GLY A 87 -9.72 3.81 4.90
N THR A 88 -8.82 4.24 4.02
CA THR A 88 -8.11 5.52 4.15
C THR A 88 -9.06 6.70 3.99
N LEU A 89 -9.89 6.75 2.95
CA LEU A 89 -10.76 7.91 2.67
C LEU A 89 -11.85 8.13 3.73
N LEU A 90 -12.25 7.07 4.44
CA LEU A 90 -13.22 7.17 5.52
C LEU A 90 -12.61 7.76 6.80
N TRP A 91 -11.42 7.29 7.18
CA TRP A 91 -10.90 7.50 8.53
C TRP A 91 -9.69 8.44 8.61
N ALA A 92 -8.92 8.60 7.54
CA ALA A 92 -7.78 9.51 7.53
C ALA A 92 -8.24 10.97 7.45
N ASP A 93 -7.44 11.86 8.03
CA ASP A 93 -7.57 13.29 7.78
C ASP A 93 -7.10 13.62 6.35
N LEU A 94 -8.03 14.09 5.53
CA LEU A 94 -7.75 14.43 4.13
C LEU A 94 -7.14 15.82 3.96
N ASN A 95 -6.97 16.58 5.03
CA ASN A 95 -6.15 17.80 5.00
C ASN A 95 -4.65 17.46 5.06
N ASN A 96 -4.31 16.24 5.42
CA ASN A 96 -2.93 15.77 5.55
C ASN A 96 -2.31 15.48 4.17
N SER A 97 -1.17 16.12 3.88
CA SER A 97 -0.46 15.95 2.61
C SER A 97 0.15 14.56 2.42
N TYR A 98 0.62 13.91 3.49
CA TYR A 98 1.19 12.55 3.44
C TYR A 98 0.17 11.53 2.93
N ILE A 99 -1.08 11.63 3.37
CA ILE A 99 -2.16 10.72 2.94
C ILE A 99 -2.39 10.82 1.43
N TRP A 100 -2.38 12.03 0.86
CA TRP A 100 -2.56 12.22 -0.57
C TRP A 100 -1.40 11.66 -1.39
N VAL A 101 -0.16 11.82 -0.90
CA VAL A 101 1.00 11.21 -1.57
C VAL A 101 0.87 9.68 -1.56
N LEU A 102 0.54 9.08 -0.41
CA LEU A 102 0.39 7.62 -0.27
C LEU A 102 -0.73 7.08 -1.17
N ILE A 103 -1.89 7.75 -1.21
CA ILE A 103 -3.00 7.42 -2.12
C ILE A 103 -2.57 7.53 -3.58
N MET A 104 -1.83 8.59 -3.93
CA MET A 104 -1.34 8.81 -5.28
C MET A 104 -0.39 7.69 -5.71
N VAL A 105 0.58 7.33 -4.87
CA VAL A 105 1.52 6.25 -5.17
C VAL A 105 0.79 4.91 -5.30
N ALA A 106 -0.04 4.53 -4.33
CA ALA A 106 -0.79 3.28 -4.38
C ALA A 106 -1.68 3.20 -5.65
N THR A 107 -2.42 4.26 -5.94
CA THR A 107 -3.33 4.28 -7.09
C THR A 107 -2.56 4.28 -8.41
N SER A 108 -1.51 5.09 -8.56
CA SER A 108 -0.75 5.19 -9.81
C SER A 108 0.05 3.93 -10.12
N PHE A 109 0.72 3.35 -9.12
CA PHE A 109 1.42 2.06 -9.28
C PHE A 109 0.43 0.91 -9.47
N GLY A 110 -0.71 0.95 -8.79
CA GLY A 110 -1.81 0.01 -9.01
C GLY A 110 -2.33 0.08 -10.45
N LEU A 111 -2.59 1.27 -10.97
CA LEU A 111 -3.01 1.46 -12.36
C LEU A 111 -1.95 0.99 -13.38
N LEU A 112 -0.67 1.24 -13.11
CA LEU A 112 0.42 0.69 -13.94
C LEU A 112 0.37 -0.84 -13.95
N GLY A 113 0.14 -1.47 -12.80
CA GLY A 113 -0.02 -2.92 -12.68
C GLY A 113 -1.30 -3.44 -13.36
N VAL A 114 -2.41 -2.70 -13.32
CA VAL A 114 -3.64 -3.03 -14.06
C VAL A 114 -3.37 -3.07 -15.55
N VAL A 115 -2.67 -2.07 -16.08
CA VAL A 115 -2.31 -2.02 -17.51
C VAL A 115 -1.40 -3.19 -17.87
N ASP A 116 -0.44 -3.52 -17.02
CA ASP A 116 0.47 -4.65 -17.23
C ASP A 116 -0.26 -6.00 -17.22
N ASP A 117 -1.08 -6.26 -16.20
CA ASP A 117 -1.89 -7.48 -16.09
C ASP A 117 -2.86 -7.60 -17.28
N TYR A 118 -3.51 -6.51 -17.67
CA TYR A 118 -4.40 -6.48 -18.83
C TYR A 118 -3.67 -6.83 -20.14
N LEU A 119 -2.46 -6.30 -20.35
CA LEU A 119 -1.67 -6.59 -21.55
C LEU A 119 -1.21 -8.05 -21.63
N LYS A 120 -0.83 -8.66 -20.49
CA LYS A 120 -0.49 -10.10 -20.41
C LYS A 120 -1.68 -10.97 -20.83
N ILE A 121 -2.88 -10.60 -20.40
CA ILE A 121 -4.12 -11.33 -20.70
C ILE A 121 -4.52 -11.14 -22.17
N LYS A 122 -4.51 -9.90 -22.66
CA LYS A 122 -4.87 -9.56 -24.05
C LYS A 122 -3.98 -10.25 -25.07
N HIS A 123 -2.67 -10.33 -24.82
CA HIS A 123 -1.73 -10.96 -25.73
C HIS A 123 -1.46 -12.45 -25.44
N SER A 124 -2.12 -13.01 -24.41
CA SER A 124 -1.94 -14.41 -23.98
C SER A 124 -0.47 -14.81 -23.83
N ASN A 125 0.36 -13.88 -23.37
CA ASN A 125 1.79 -14.08 -23.21
C ASN A 125 2.24 -13.62 -21.81
N SER A 126 3.34 -14.19 -21.31
CA SER A 126 3.91 -13.76 -20.04
C SER A 126 4.54 -12.35 -20.09
N ARG A 127 4.57 -11.72 -21.26
CA ARG A 127 5.21 -10.43 -21.51
C ARG A 127 4.17 -9.30 -21.48
N GLY A 128 4.06 -8.65 -20.33
CA GLY A 128 3.27 -7.42 -20.16
C GLY A 128 3.94 -6.20 -20.80
N ILE A 129 3.92 -5.08 -20.10
CA ILE A 129 4.68 -3.88 -20.47
C ILE A 129 6.17 -4.24 -20.53
N PRO A 130 6.91 -3.81 -21.57
CA PRO A 130 8.36 -3.99 -21.61
C PRO A 130 9.01 -3.48 -20.31
N SER A 131 9.87 -4.28 -19.69
CA SER A 131 10.44 -4.00 -18.37
C SER A 131 11.11 -2.62 -18.27
N GLY A 132 11.83 -2.20 -19.30
CA GLY A 132 12.44 -0.86 -19.36
C GLY A 132 11.40 0.27 -19.33
N ILE A 133 10.28 0.12 -20.05
CA ILE A 133 9.19 1.10 -20.05
C ILE A 133 8.49 1.10 -18.69
N LYS A 134 8.25 -0.07 -18.09
CA LYS A 134 7.64 -0.21 -16.76
C LYS A 134 8.45 0.53 -15.69
N ILE A 135 9.77 0.37 -15.69
CA ILE A 135 10.68 1.07 -14.75
C ILE A 135 10.66 2.59 -15.00
N ILE A 136 10.63 3.04 -16.26
CA ILE A 136 10.53 4.48 -16.58
C ILE A 136 9.24 5.07 -15.98
N PHE A 137 8.11 4.39 -16.11
CA PHE A 137 6.86 4.84 -15.49
C PHE A 137 6.96 4.88 -13.96
N GLN A 138 7.53 3.85 -13.32
CA GLN A 138 7.75 3.85 -11.88
C GLN A 138 8.63 5.02 -11.44
N ILE A 139 9.73 5.31 -12.15
CA ILE A 139 10.61 6.45 -11.86
C ILE A 139 9.84 7.78 -11.97
N VAL A 140 9.07 7.97 -13.04
CA VAL A 140 8.29 9.21 -13.25
C VAL A 140 7.25 9.40 -12.14
N LEU A 141 6.52 8.34 -11.78
CA LEU A 141 5.51 8.39 -10.71
C LEU A 141 6.16 8.65 -9.34
N SER A 142 7.30 8.02 -9.04
CA SER A 142 8.06 8.26 -7.82
C SER A 142 8.64 9.68 -7.76
N LEU A 143 9.11 10.24 -8.89
CA LEU A 143 9.56 11.64 -8.95
C LEU A 143 8.43 12.61 -8.60
N ILE A 144 7.22 12.34 -9.10
CA ILE A 144 6.03 13.14 -8.76
C ILE A 144 5.73 13.03 -7.26
N ALA A 145 5.79 11.81 -6.69
CA ALA A 145 5.59 11.60 -5.25
C ALA A 145 6.60 12.38 -4.39
N ILE A 146 7.89 12.26 -4.72
CA ILE A 146 8.99 12.94 -4.03
C ILE A 146 8.80 14.46 -4.12
N PHE A 147 8.47 14.97 -5.30
CA PHE A 147 8.22 16.41 -5.48
C PHE A 147 7.05 16.90 -4.61
N LEU A 148 5.95 16.14 -4.55
CA LEU A 148 4.80 16.49 -3.70
C LEU A 148 5.17 16.46 -2.21
N LEU A 149 5.95 15.48 -1.75
CA LEU A 149 6.45 15.43 -0.37
C LEU A 149 7.36 16.62 -0.04
N MET A 150 8.29 16.96 -0.93
CA MET A 150 9.19 18.10 -0.72
C MET A 150 8.43 19.43 -0.69
N LYS A 151 7.34 19.54 -1.44
CA LYS A 151 6.56 20.77 -1.53
C LYS A 151 5.54 20.94 -0.40
N PHE A 152 4.89 19.85 0.03
CA PHE A 152 3.73 19.89 0.93
C PHE A 152 3.95 19.16 2.26
N GLY A 153 5.06 18.44 2.44
CA GLY A 153 5.37 17.73 3.67
C GLY A 153 5.89 18.64 4.79
N GLU A 154 6.33 19.87 4.47
CA GLU A 154 6.84 20.90 5.42
C GLU A 154 7.66 20.32 6.59
N ASN A 155 8.66 19.49 6.26
CA ASN A 155 9.41 18.75 7.27
C ASN A 155 10.93 18.86 7.05
N ASP A 156 11.60 19.50 8.02
CA ASP A 156 13.06 19.64 8.06
C ASP A 156 13.79 18.29 8.15
N HIS A 157 13.10 17.22 8.56
CA HIS A 157 13.63 15.87 8.66
C HIS A 157 13.56 15.08 7.35
N LEU A 158 12.87 15.58 6.31
CA LEU A 158 12.61 14.81 5.08
C LEU A 158 13.90 14.36 4.38
N GLN A 159 14.93 15.21 4.35
CA GLN A 159 16.20 14.92 3.65
C GLN A 159 17.25 14.27 4.57
N ASN A 160 16.91 13.97 5.82
CA ASN A 160 17.82 13.39 6.80
C ASN A 160 17.69 11.87 6.81
N LEU A 161 18.83 11.18 6.75
CA LEU A 161 18.92 9.75 6.94
C LEU A 161 19.33 9.45 8.38
N TYR A 162 18.43 8.81 9.11
CA TYR A 162 18.62 8.42 10.51
C TYR A 162 19.09 6.97 10.63
N PHE A 163 20.02 6.72 11.55
CA PHE A 163 20.53 5.38 11.83
C PHE A 163 19.95 4.86 13.15
N PRO A 164 19.17 3.76 13.15
CA PRO A 164 18.41 3.33 14.33
C PRO A 164 19.29 2.98 15.55
N PHE A 165 20.53 2.53 15.34
CA PHE A 165 21.46 2.18 16.42
C PHE A 165 22.36 3.34 16.86
N PHE A 166 22.39 4.44 16.10
CA PHE A 166 23.30 5.57 16.30
C PHE A 166 22.50 6.87 16.36
N LYS A 167 21.95 7.21 17.53
CA LYS A 167 21.03 8.35 17.71
C LYS A 167 21.59 9.70 17.27
N ASN A 168 22.91 9.88 17.36
CA ASN A 168 23.59 11.12 16.99
C ASN A 168 24.09 11.13 15.54
N LEU A 169 24.05 9.98 14.85
CA LEU A 169 24.48 9.88 13.45
C LEU A 169 23.28 10.19 12.56
N VAL A 170 23.27 11.41 12.02
CA VAL A 170 22.29 11.86 11.04
C VAL A 170 23.03 12.33 9.81
N LEU A 171 22.73 11.72 8.66
CA LEU A 171 23.29 12.14 7.38
C LEU A 171 22.27 13.00 6.63
N HIS A 172 22.59 14.27 6.43
CA HIS A 172 21.77 15.14 5.60
C HIS A 172 22.10 14.89 4.13
N LEU A 173 21.15 14.30 3.38
CA LEU A 173 21.35 13.90 1.99
C LEU A 173 21.24 15.07 1.00
N GLY A 174 20.56 16.16 1.38
CA GLY A 174 20.31 17.28 0.48
C GLY A 174 19.64 16.82 -0.81
N LEU A 175 20.18 17.22 -1.96
CA LEU A 175 19.71 16.80 -3.28
C LEU A 175 19.85 15.29 -3.55
N PHE A 176 20.77 14.59 -2.85
CA PHE A 176 20.94 13.14 -2.98
C PHE A 176 19.76 12.37 -2.39
N PHE A 177 18.88 13.02 -1.63
CA PHE A 177 17.61 12.45 -1.20
C PHE A 177 16.75 11.96 -2.38
N ILE A 178 16.74 12.68 -3.50
CA ILE A 178 15.90 12.34 -4.66
C ILE A 178 16.28 10.97 -5.26
N PRO A 179 17.54 10.73 -5.71
CA PRO A 179 17.91 9.41 -6.23
C PRO A 179 17.81 8.31 -5.17
N PHE A 180 18.05 8.62 -3.89
CA PHE A 180 17.89 7.67 -2.79
C PHE A 180 16.44 7.23 -2.60
N ALA A 181 15.50 8.17 -2.53
CA ALA A 181 14.07 7.88 -2.41
C ALA A 181 13.53 7.17 -3.65
N LEU A 182 13.98 7.54 -4.86
CA LEU A 182 13.64 6.82 -6.09
C LEU A 182 14.04 5.35 -6.02
N PHE A 183 15.27 5.08 -5.56
CA PHE A 183 15.76 3.72 -5.40
C PHE A 183 14.89 2.92 -4.42
N ILE A 184 14.47 3.53 -3.30
CA ILE A 184 13.62 2.86 -2.31
C ILE A 184 12.22 2.59 -2.88
N ILE A 185 11.52 3.59 -3.44
CA ILE A 185 10.14 3.42 -3.90
C ILE A 185 10.08 2.40 -5.06
N VAL A 186 10.94 2.57 -6.07
CA VAL A 186 10.98 1.69 -7.24
C VAL A 186 11.52 0.31 -6.85
N GLY A 187 12.54 0.24 -5.99
CA GLY A 187 13.11 -1.00 -5.49
C GLY A 187 12.10 -1.83 -4.71
N SER A 188 11.39 -1.22 -3.76
CA SER A 188 10.35 -1.87 -2.95
C SER A 188 9.19 -2.38 -3.81
N SER A 189 8.73 -1.59 -4.78
CA SER A 189 7.69 -2.00 -5.74
C SER A 189 8.08 -3.27 -6.52
N ASN A 190 9.31 -3.32 -7.03
CA ASN A 190 9.79 -4.49 -7.77
C ASN A 190 10.11 -5.67 -6.85
N ALA A 191 10.56 -5.44 -5.61
CA ALA A 191 10.80 -6.49 -4.62
C ALA A 191 9.52 -7.24 -4.24
N VAL A 192 8.42 -6.51 -4.02
CA VAL A 192 7.11 -7.13 -3.76
C VAL A 192 6.60 -7.87 -4.99
N ASN A 193 6.75 -7.31 -6.20
CA ASN A 193 6.38 -7.98 -7.45
C ASN A 193 7.15 -9.29 -7.70
N LEU A 194 8.43 -9.34 -7.33
CA LEU A 194 9.23 -10.57 -7.40
C LEU A 194 8.74 -11.62 -6.38
N THR A 195 8.30 -11.18 -5.21
CA THR A 195 7.84 -12.06 -4.11
C THR A 195 6.46 -12.66 -4.38
N ASP A 196 5.59 -11.97 -5.13
CA ASP A 196 4.22 -12.42 -5.49
C ASP A 196 4.19 -13.55 -6.55
N GLY A 197 5.36 -14.13 -6.87
CA GLY A 197 5.48 -15.27 -7.78
C GLY A 197 4.84 -16.56 -7.26
N LEU A 198 4.59 -16.70 -5.96
CA LEU A 198 4.01 -17.88 -5.31
C LEU A 198 2.70 -17.55 -4.54
N ASP A 199 1.70 -18.44 -4.60
CA ASP A 199 0.39 -18.38 -3.89
C ASP A 199 0.50 -17.82 -2.46
N GLY A 200 -0.05 -16.62 -2.23
CA GLY A 200 -0.13 -16.00 -0.91
C GLY A 200 1.19 -15.61 -0.26
N LEU A 201 2.32 -15.78 -0.94
CA LEU A 201 3.63 -15.54 -0.37
C LEU A 201 3.90 -14.06 -0.12
N ALA A 202 3.42 -13.15 -0.98
CA ALA A 202 3.67 -11.71 -0.82
C ALA A 202 2.73 -11.03 0.19
N THR A 203 1.47 -11.48 0.28
CA THR A 203 0.44 -10.83 1.10
C THR A 203 0.82 -10.81 2.59
N VAL A 204 1.33 -11.93 3.14
CA VAL A 204 1.67 -12.03 4.57
C VAL A 204 2.87 -11.15 4.96
N PRO A 205 4.02 -11.17 4.26
CA PRO A 205 5.12 -10.24 4.50
C PRO A 205 4.70 -8.78 4.38
N VAL A 206 3.90 -8.42 3.36
CA VAL A 206 3.39 -7.05 3.19
C VAL A 206 2.55 -6.62 4.40
N MET A 207 1.69 -7.49 4.93
CA MET A 207 0.92 -7.18 6.14
C MET A 207 1.83 -6.95 7.36
N LEU A 208 2.87 -7.76 7.54
CA LEU A 208 3.81 -7.60 8.67
C LEU A 208 4.62 -6.30 8.57
N VAL A 209 5.04 -5.94 7.36
CA VAL A 209 5.71 -4.66 7.10
C VAL A 209 4.76 -3.49 7.33
N ALA A 210 3.52 -3.54 6.82
CA ALA A 210 2.51 -2.52 7.05
C ALA A 210 2.13 -2.37 8.53
N LEU A 211 2.04 -3.47 9.28
CA LEU A 211 1.83 -3.44 10.73
C LEU A 211 2.99 -2.74 11.45
N SER A 212 4.23 -3.03 11.04
CA SER A 212 5.42 -2.39 11.59
C SER A 212 5.42 -0.89 11.30
N PHE A 213 5.11 -0.47 10.06
CA PHE A 213 4.99 0.95 9.73
C PHE A 213 3.82 1.64 10.42
N THR A 214 2.70 0.93 10.64
CA THR A 214 1.59 1.44 11.46
C THR A 214 2.08 1.87 12.84
N LEU A 215 2.90 1.05 13.49
CA LEU A 215 3.49 1.39 14.80
C LEU A 215 4.51 2.52 14.67
N ILE A 216 5.41 2.46 13.68
CA ILE A 216 6.46 3.49 13.50
C ILE A 216 5.83 4.87 13.26
N CYS A 217 4.87 5.00 12.33
CA CYS A 217 4.20 6.26 12.05
C CYS A 217 3.45 6.80 13.28
N TYR A 218 2.81 5.92 14.06
CA TYR A 218 2.14 6.32 15.30
C TYR A 218 3.12 6.88 16.34
N VAL A 219 4.27 6.24 16.52
CA VAL A 219 5.29 6.65 17.49
C VAL A 219 5.99 7.94 17.05
N VAL A 220 6.42 8.03 15.79
CA VAL A 220 7.11 9.21 15.21
C VAL A 220 6.18 10.43 15.16
N GLY A 221 4.88 10.21 14.92
CA GLY A 221 3.87 11.26 14.92
C GLY A 221 3.34 11.66 16.30
N ASN A 222 3.89 11.12 17.39
CA ASN A 222 3.49 11.44 18.76
C ASN A 222 4.62 12.12 19.52
N THR A 223 4.38 13.33 20.02
CA THR A 223 5.40 14.13 20.72
C THR A 223 5.96 13.43 21.96
N VAL A 224 5.11 12.78 22.77
CA VAL A 224 5.53 12.12 24.01
C VAL A 224 6.40 10.89 23.71
N PHE A 225 5.98 10.04 22.77
CA PHE A 225 6.74 8.82 22.45
C PHE A 225 8.02 9.11 21.69
N SER A 226 8.00 10.07 20.75
CA SER A 226 9.20 10.46 19.99
C SER A 226 10.27 11.04 20.90
N GLU A 227 9.90 11.89 21.87
CA GLU A 227 10.81 12.42 22.87
C GLU A 227 11.38 11.31 23.78
N TYR A 228 10.51 10.44 24.30
CA TYR A 228 10.93 9.35 25.20
C TYR A 228 11.91 8.37 24.53
N LEU A 229 11.64 7.99 23.28
CA LEU A 229 12.50 7.07 22.52
C LEU A 229 13.72 7.75 21.89
N GLN A 230 13.74 9.10 21.90
CA GLN A 230 14.74 9.94 21.25
C GLN A 230 14.83 9.65 19.74
N ILE A 231 13.67 9.65 19.08
CA ILE A 231 13.53 9.57 17.63
C ILE A 231 12.97 10.90 17.10
N PRO A 232 13.22 11.27 15.82
CA PRO A 232 12.69 12.52 15.28
C PRO A 232 11.17 12.55 15.36
N TYR A 233 10.61 13.69 15.80
CA TYR A 233 9.18 13.95 15.73
C TYR A 233 8.84 14.49 14.36
N ILE A 234 7.84 13.89 13.70
CA ILE A 234 7.32 14.40 12.43
C ILE A 234 5.84 14.72 12.62
N ALA A 235 5.51 16.01 12.53
CA ALA A 235 4.13 16.44 12.61
C ALA A 235 3.28 15.74 11.55
N ASP A 236 2.07 15.35 11.95
CA ASP A 236 1.02 14.78 11.10
C ASP A 236 1.34 13.43 10.41
N VAL A 237 2.57 12.88 10.51
CA VAL A 237 2.89 11.55 9.94
C VAL A 237 2.09 10.42 10.60
N GLY A 238 1.54 10.67 11.79
CA GLY A 238 0.67 9.73 12.50
C GLY A 238 -0.51 9.25 11.66
N GLU A 239 -1.06 10.10 10.78
CA GLU A 239 -2.17 9.72 9.88
C GLU A 239 -1.78 8.59 8.92
N ALA A 240 -0.50 8.47 8.54
CA ALA A 240 -0.03 7.36 7.71
C ALA A 240 -0.24 5.99 8.38
N SER A 241 -0.41 5.94 9.70
CA SER A 241 -0.81 4.72 10.42
C SER A 241 -2.18 4.22 9.98
N ILE A 242 -3.12 5.11 9.64
CA ILE A 242 -4.46 4.76 9.16
C ILE A 242 -4.37 4.14 7.76
N PHE A 243 -3.52 4.70 6.90
CA PHE A 243 -3.23 4.15 5.57
C PHE A 243 -2.59 2.76 5.67
N CYS A 244 -1.56 2.60 6.52
CA CYS A 244 -0.93 1.30 6.76
C CYS A 244 -1.92 0.28 7.37
N GLY A 245 -2.79 0.72 8.28
CA GLY A 245 -3.90 -0.09 8.79
C GLY A 245 -4.86 -0.55 7.69
N SER A 246 -5.16 0.32 6.72
CA SER A 246 -5.98 -0.04 5.56
C SER A 246 -5.30 -1.10 4.67
N ILE A 247 -3.97 -1.07 4.55
CA ILE A 247 -3.19 -2.14 3.88
C ILE A 247 -3.35 -3.45 4.64
N VAL A 248 -3.19 -3.44 5.97
CA VAL A 248 -3.35 -4.66 6.79
C VAL A 248 -4.76 -5.24 6.61
N GLY A 249 -5.81 -4.43 6.75
CA GLY A 249 -7.19 -4.91 6.63
C GLY A 249 -7.55 -5.39 5.23
N SER A 250 -7.14 -4.66 4.19
CA SER A 250 -7.37 -5.07 2.80
C SER A 250 -6.64 -6.36 2.43
N CYS A 251 -5.40 -6.54 2.90
CA CYS A 251 -4.65 -7.78 2.74
C CYS A 251 -5.24 -8.94 3.53
N LEU A 252 -5.74 -8.74 4.76
CA LEU A 252 -6.49 -9.76 5.51
C LEU A 252 -7.76 -10.19 4.76
N GLY A 253 -8.49 -9.20 4.23
CA GLY A 253 -9.66 -9.43 3.38
C GLY A 253 -9.32 -10.25 2.13
N PHE A 254 -8.21 -9.91 1.48
CA PHE A 254 -7.75 -10.58 0.26
C PHE A 254 -7.25 -12.01 0.54
N LEU A 255 -6.55 -12.22 1.67
CA LEU A 255 -5.99 -13.50 2.05
C LEU A 255 -7.07 -14.59 2.17
N TRP A 256 -8.29 -14.24 2.57
CA TRP A 256 -9.43 -15.18 2.58
C TRP A 256 -9.73 -15.81 1.22
N TYR A 257 -9.46 -15.10 0.13
CA TYR A 257 -9.65 -15.59 -1.24
C TYR A 257 -8.36 -16.14 -1.86
N ASN A 258 -7.21 -15.73 -1.33
CA ASN A 258 -5.90 -16.07 -1.88
C ASN A 258 -5.19 -17.21 -1.13
N ALA A 259 -5.64 -17.56 0.08
CA ALA A 259 -5.11 -18.70 0.85
C ALA A 259 -5.27 -20.02 0.07
N PRO A 260 -4.31 -20.96 0.15
CA PRO A 260 -4.35 -22.21 -0.61
C PRO A 260 -5.60 -23.07 -0.30
N PRO A 261 -6.31 -23.57 -1.33
CA PRO A 261 -6.15 -23.31 -2.76
C PRO A 261 -6.67 -21.92 -3.17
N ALA A 262 -5.85 -21.13 -3.86
CA ALA A 262 -6.16 -19.74 -4.21
C ALA A 262 -7.31 -19.64 -5.23
N LYS A 263 -8.25 -18.72 -4.99
CA LYS A 263 -9.37 -18.39 -5.90
C LYS A 263 -9.08 -17.18 -6.79
N ILE A 264 -8.07 -16.38 -6.44
CA ILE A 264 -7.64 -15.20 -7.19
C ILE A 264 -6.18 -14.88 -6.87
N PHE A 265 -5.43 -14.44 -7.87
CA PHE A 265 -4.04 -13.98 -7.73
C PHE A 265 -3.95 -12.46 -7.62
N MET A 266 -2.99 -11.96 -6.84
CA MET A 266 -2.80 -10.53 -6.62
C MET A 266 -2.41 -9.81 -7.92
N GLY A 267 -1.42 -10.35 -8.64
CA GLY A 267 -0.98 -9.79 -9.93
C GLY A 267 -0.11 -8.55 -9.76
N ASP A 268 0.31 -7.98 -10.90
CA ASP A 268 1.16 -6.78 -10.90
C ASP A 268 0.40 -5.58 -10.32
N THR A 269 -0.92 -5.55 -10.45
CA THR A 269 -1.78 -4.52 -9.84
C THR A 269 -1.52 -4.35 -8.35
N GLY A 270 -1.55 -5.45 -7.58
CA GLY A 270 -1.44 -5.37 -6.12
C GLY A 270 0.00 -5.23 -5.68
N SER A 271 0.88 -6.03 -6.27
CA SER A 271 2.29 -6.07 -5.86
C SER A 271 3.03 -4.75 -6.13
N LEU A 272 2.80 -4.10 -7.27
CA LEU A 272 3.41 -2.80 -7.56
C LEU A 272 2.87 -1.71 -6.65
N SER A 273 1.55 -1.68 -6.41
CA SER A 273 0.89 -0.72 -5.53
C SER A 273 1.41 -0.84 -4.10
N LEU A 274 1.43 -2.05 -3.54
CA LEU A 274 1.80 -2.30 -2.15
C LEU A 274 3.29 -2.02 -1.91
N GLY A 275 4.16 -2.51 -2.79
CA GLY A 275 5.59 -2.26 -2.66
C GLY A 275 5.94 -0.79 -2.89
N GLY A 276 5.26 -0.11 -3.82
CA GLY A 276 5.46 1.31 -4.08
C GLY A 276 5.00 2.20 -2.93
N SER A 277 3.87 1.89 -2.28
CA SER A 277 3.36 2.71 -1.17
C SER A 277 4.04 2.44 0.18
N LEU A 278 4.66 1.27 0.36
CA LEU A 278 5.48 0.94 1.53
C LEU A 278 6.94 1.42 1.42
N GLY A 279 7.44 1.61 0.20
CA GLY A 279 8.74 2.21 -0.07
C GLY A 279 8.68 3.73 0.00
#